data_AF-A0A0L0N4K2-F1
#
_entry.id   AF-A0A0L0N4K2-F1
#
_cell.length_a   1.000
_cell.length_b   1.000
_cell.length_c   1.000
_cell.angle_alpha   90.00
_cell.angle_beta   90.00
_cell.angle_gamma   90.00
#
_symmetry.space_group_name_H-M   'P 1'
#
loop_
_entity.id
_entity.type
_entity.pdbx_description
1 polymer ?
#
loop_
_entity_poly.entity_id
_entity_poly.type
_entity_poly.pdbx_seq_one_letter_code
_entity_poly.pdbx_strand_id
1 'polypeptide(L)'
;MWHLARIFCHFQLWFSDGLPVNVPRGGQNVSSRLIVDQRGFLDVTQVRSDAKLALNANGAVLSLKRKDARGVSCPPLDTGAQWLNLTLTIEDDGGFQLSLCELPKLLRDCYAATEQVSGKLKPLPHIAAEDVEFINEMIEQRYVPYQNIPDAPLKTTEELKALGRQLFPFTPHGFELAMSVYDWTTASFTRLVFMKIFQYTGMAPPPFPLDEKSIAEQIWASNWSSYTPQNADFMRTFLMEPADALEDVRSQLTDVAAELHRFSEVHNRLLSAAFQALPRTAIMSKPQLFSGQVDIYQLGLSHFGIEFLEFPGNNGPVGAELVTGFDDVLASFVSVGKTITTKMVWSFTDSVEDAMHYSNGIVLVANPDDSWVWDKASYITPLSDDPKKTEYTFAPGTQFEVQNIDRATVSDKKVVVITLRPKPRRHVAARREMLDEVARGLRGVLPRVDVVGLVRAHKPSSEPPHSRNKTGGRRCACYRHQG
;
A
#
# COMPACT_ATOMS: atom_id res chain seq x y z
N MET A 1 -13.87 1.91 22.77
CA MET A 1 -13.11 0.66 22.59
C MET A 1 -14.10 -0.50 22.62
N TRP A 2 -13.70 -1.68 22.21
CA TRP A 2 -14.51 -2.89 22.19
C TRP A 2 -13.65 -4.10 22.54
N HIS A 3 -14.24 -5.20 22.99
CA HIS A 3 -13.53 -6.45 23.23
C HIS A 3 -14.42 -7.65 22.92
N LEU A 4 -13.82 -8.74 22.46
CA LEU A 4 -14.51 -10.01 22.28
C LEU A 4 -14.63 -10.71 23.63
N ALA A 5 -15.80 -10.57 24.28
CA ALA A 5 -16.07 -11.12 25.59
C ALA A 5 -16.48 -12.60 25.53
N ARG A 6 -17.16 -12.99 24.46
CA ARG A 6 -17.61 -14.36 24.21
C ARG A 6 -17.30 -14.72 22.77
N ILE A 7 -16.70 -15.89 22.57
CA ILE A 7 -16.27 -16.36 21.27
C ILE A 7 -16.81 -17.78 21.10
N PHE A 8 -17.61 -17.97 20.06
CA PHE A 8 -18.19 -19.26 19.69
C PHE A 8 -17.61 -19.66 18.33
N CYS A 9 -16.40 -20.21 18.37
CA CYS A 9 -15.76 -20.83 17.21
C CYS A 9 -14.83 -21.95 17.67
N HIS A 10 -14.58 -22.91 16.79
CA HIS A 10 -13.56 -23.95 17.00
C HIS A 10 -12.24 -23.62 16.26
N PHE A 11 -12.21 -22.53 15.50
CA PHE A 11 -11.04 -22.03 14.79
C PHE A 11 -10.06 -21.33 15.72
N GLN A 12 -8.79 -21.38 15.35
CA GLN A 12 -7.77 -20.54 15.97
C GLN A 12 -7.90 -19.09 15.49
N LEU A 13 -7.65 -18.16 16.42
CA LEU A 13 -7.88 -16.74 16.22
C LEU A 13 -6.63 -15.93 16.58
N TRP A 14 -6.27 -15.00 15.72
CA TRP A 14 -5.15 -14.08 15.95
C TRP A 14 -5.53 -12.68 15.53
N PHE A 15 -5.00 -11.69 16.23
CA PHE A 15 -5.02 -10.32 15.73
C PHE A 15 -3.67 -9.95 15.15
N SER A 16 -3.69 -9.17 14.07
CA SER A 16 -2.48 -8.70 13.40
C SER A 16 -1.59 -7.80 14.27
N ASP A 17 -2.12 -7.25 15.36
CA ASP A 17 -1.35 -6.48 16.36
C ASP A 17 -0.52 -7.38 17.31
N GLY A 18 -0.65 -8.70 17.21
CA GLY A 18 0.07 -9.67 18.04
C GLY A 18 -0.45 -9.78 19.48
N LEU A 19 -1.47 -8.99 19.86
CA LEU A 19 -2.02 -9.03 21.22
C LEU A 19 -3.05 -10.18 21.36
N PRO A 20 -3.27 -10.71 22.58
CA PRO A 20 -4.28 -11.74 22.81
C PRO A 20 -5.70 -11.31 22.39
N VAL A 21 -6.52 -12.28 21.98
CA VAL A 21 -7.86 -12.05 21.37
C VAL A 21 -8.84 -11.34 22.33
N ASN A 22 -8.70 -11.57 23.62
CA ASN A 22 -9.56 -11.01 24.67
C ASN A 22 -9.16 -9.59 25.12
N VAL A 23 -8.04 -9.04 24.65
CA VAL A 23 -7.62 -7.68 24.99
C VAL A 23 -8.53 -6.66 24.31
N PRO A 24 -8.94 -5.58 25.00
CA PRO A 24 -9.70 -4.51 24.39
C PRO A 24 -8.97 -3.85 23.21
N ARG A 25 -9.73 -3.56 22.16
CA ARG A 25 -9.27 -2.98 20.90
C ARG A 25 -10.14 -1.81 20.47
N GLY A 26 -9.72 -1.18 19.39
CA GLY A 26 -10.33 0.02 18.87
C GLY A 26 -9.81 1.27 19.57
N GLY A 27 -10.61 2.31 19.57
CA GLY A 27 -10.14 3.68 19.73
C GLY A 27 -10.74 4.54 18.65
N GLN A 28 -10.46 5.84 18.67
CA GLN A 28 -10.92 6.71 17.60
C GLN A 28 -10.13 6.39 16.33
N ASN A 29 -10.81 5.93 15.29
CA ASN A 29 -10.26 5.70 13.95
C ASN A 29 -9.23 4.55 13.88
N VAL A 30 -9.40 3.52 14.69
CA VAL A 30 -8.58 2.30 14.65
C VAL A 30 -9.36 1.19 13.94
N SER A 31 -8.67 0.48 13.05
CA SER A 31 -9.16 -0.75 12.45
C SER A 31 -8.30 -1.92 12.91
N SER A 32 -8.92 -2.97 13.40
CA SER A 32 -8.24 -4.18 13.85
C SER A 32 -8.62 -5.34 12.94
N ARG A 33 -7.61 -6.11 12.51
CA ARG A 33 -7.82 -7.32 11.70
C ARG A 33 -7.72 -8.56 12.57
N LEU A 34 -8.82 -9.30 12.64
CA LEU A 34 -8.86 -10.65 13.18
C LEU A 34 -8.65 -11.64 12.03
N ILE A 35 -7.67 -12.52 12.21
CA ILE A 35 -7.33 -13.63 11.32
C ILE A 35 -7.97 -14.88 11.91
N VAL A 36 -8.80 -15.55 11.10
CA VAL A 36 -9.61 -16.69 11.52
C VAL A 36 -9.12 -17.92 10.78
N ASP A 37 -8.07 -18.55 11.31
CA ASP A 37 -7.45 -19.77 10.77
C ASP A 37 -7.36 -19.75 9.23
N GLN A 38 -7.64 -20.87 8.58
CA GLN A 38 -7.73 -20.98 7.12
C GLN A 38 -9.06 -20.48 6.53
N ARG A 39 -9.86 -19.70 7.27
CA ARG A 39 -11.21 -19.26 6.84
C ARG A 39 -11.25 -17.85 6.25
N GLY A 40 -10.44 -16.93 6.76
CA GLY A 40 -10.42 -15.55 6.26
C GLY A 40 -10.12 -14.47 7.30
N PHE A 41 -10.47 -13.23 6.96
CA PHE A 41 -10.24 -12.06 7.81
C PHE A 41 -11.54 -11.35 8.20
N LEU A 42 -11.63 -10.95 9.46
CA LEU A 42 -12.64 -10.02 9.96
C LEU A 42 -11.97 -8.69 10.31
N ASP A 43 -12.23 -7.66 9.49
CA ASP A 43 -11.79 -6.30 9.80
C ASP A 43 -12.88 -5.60 10.62
N VAL A 44 -12.53 -5.13 11.82
CA VAL A 44 -13.41 -4.36 12.69
C VAL A 44 -12.88 -2.94 12.84
N THR A 45 -13.59 -1.98 12.28
CA THR A 45 -13.26 -0.55 12.34
C THR A 45 -14.22 0.18 13.27
N GLN A 46 -13.67 0.86 14.26
CA GLN A 46 -14.47 1.68 15.19
C GLN A 46 -14.48 3.14 14.73
N VAL A 47 -15.69 3.72 14.65
CA VAL A 47 -15.90 5.16 14.49
C VAL A 47 -16.86 5.64 15.58
N ARG A 48 -16.58 6.80 16.18
CA ARG A 48 -17.37 7.35 17.29
C ARG A 48 -17.48 8.87 17.24
N SER A 49 -18.56 9.38 17.78
CA SER A 49 -18.86 10.79 18.09
C SER A 49 -19.62 10.82 19.43
N ASP A 50 -19.86 12.01 19.98
CA ASP A 50 -20.56 12.18 21.26
C ASP A 50 -21.94 11.51 21.30
N ALA A 51 -22.62 11.45 20.15
CA ALA A 51 -23.98 10.93 20.03
C ALA A 51 -24.06 9.54 19.36
N LYS A 52 -22.97 9.03 18.78
CA LYS A 52 -23.02 7.81 17.98
C LYS A 52 -21.70 7.04 18.02
N LEU A 53 -21.78 5.73 18.22
CA LEU A 53 -20.68 4.80 18.03
C LEU A 53 -21.09 3.76 16.99
N ALA A 54 -20.18 3.43 16.08
CA ALA A 54 -20.37 2.38 15.09
C ALA A 54 -19.13 1.49 15.00
N LEU A 55 -19.36 0.18 14.90
CA LEU A 55 -18.36 -0.84 14.61
C LEU A 55 -18.68 -1.44 13.25
N ASN A 56 -17.86 -1.13 12.26
CA ASN A 56 -17.97 -1.72 10.94
C ASN A 56 -17.14 -3.02 10.90
N ALA A 57 -17.82 -4.15 10.78
CA ALA A 57 -17.26 -5.48 10.63
C ALA A 57 -17.45 -5.95 9.18
N ASN A 58 -16.44 -5.80 8.32
CA ASN A 58 -16.50 -6.16 6.89
C ASN A 58 -17.76 -5.62 6.14
N GLY A 59 -18.24 -4.42 6.48
CA GLY A 59 -19.45 -3.80 5.91
C GLY A 59 -20.72 -4.01 6.73
N ALA A 60 -20.74 -4.98 7.64
CA ALA A 60 -21.83 -5.19 8.59
C ALA A 60 -21.62 -4.31 9.82
N VAL A 61 -22.59 -3.44 10.15
CA VAL A 61 -22.35 -2.39 11.15
C VAL A 61 -23.24 -2.52 12.38
N LEU A 62 -22.58 -2.74 13.53
CA LEU A 62 -23.19 -2.53 14.84
C LEU A 62 -23.13 -1.06 15.21
N SER A 63 -24.20 -0.52 15.80
CA SER A 63 -24.23 0.89 16.18
C SER A 63 -24.95 1.12 17.50
N LEU A 64 -24.51 2.17 18.19
CA LEU A 64 -25.20 2.80 19.31
C LEU A 64 -25.50 4.23 18.89
N LYS A 65 -26.77 4.61 18.81
CA LYS A 65 -27.20 5.97 18.48
C LYS A 65 -27.96 6.56 19.66
N ARG A 66 -27.56 7.75 20.13
CA ARG A 66 -28.21 8.42 21.25
C ARG A 66 -29.69 8.62 20.93
N LYS A 67 -30.56 8.27 21.87
CA LYS A 67 -31.97 8.61 21.82
C LYS A 67 -32.09 10.10 22.10
N ASP A 68 -32.86 10.83 21.31
CA ASP A 68 -33.16 12.24 21.55
C ASP A 68 -34.11 12.39 22.76
N ALA A 69 -33.62 12.03 23.95
CA ALA A 69 -34.38 12.05 25.19
C ALA A 69 -34.11 13.37 25.91
N ARG A 70 -35.11 14.27 25.90
CA ARG A 70 -35.07 15.49 26.73
C ARG A 70 -35.05 15.07 28.21
N GLY A 71 -34.03 15.50 28.94
CA GLY A 71 -33.95 15.33 30.41
C GLY A 71 -33.14 14.13 30.92
N VAL A 72 -32.58 13.28 30.06
CA VAL A 72 -31.65 12.21 30.49
C VAL A 72 -30.21 12.65 30.22
N SER A 73 -29.41 12.78 31.29
CA SER A 73 -27.97 13.02 31.19
C SER A 73 -27.28 11.73 30.74
N CYS A 74 -27.18 11.54 29.43
CA CYS A 74 -26.52 10.37 28.86
C CYS A 74 -25.00 10.52 28.93
N PRO A 75 -24.27 9.49 29.41
CA PRO A 75 -22.82 9.52 29.40
C PRO A 75 -22.34 9.58 27.94
N PRO A 76 -21.36 10.43 27.61
CA PRO A 76 -20.89 10.55 26.24
C PRO A 76 -20.05 9.32 25.85
N LEU A 77 -20.21 8.84 24.61
CA LEU A 77 -19.54 7.63 24.10
C LEU A 77 -18.04 7.85 23.79
N ASP A 78 -17.54 9.07 23.95
CA ASP A 78 -16.14 9.46 23.70
C ASP A 78 -15.23 9.27 24.93
N THR A 79 -15.80 9.29 26.15
CA THR A 79 -15.06 9.10 27.40
C THR A 79 -14.55 7.66 27.54
N GLY A 80 -13.24 7.50 27.55
CA GLY A 80 -12.51 6.23 27.33
C GLY A 80 -12.70 5.09 28.34
N ALA A 81 -13.64 5.19 29.29
CA ALA A 81 -13.84 4.20 30.35
C ALA A 81 -14.83 3.08 30.00
N GLN A 82 -15.61 3.22 28.92
CA GLN A 82 -16.61 2.22 28.52
C GLN A 82 -16.21 1.50 27.23
N TRP A 83 -15.94 0.20 27.35
CA TRP A 83 -15.71 -0.71 26.23
C TRP A 83 -16.99 -1.51 25.94
N LEU A 84 -17.24 -1.78 24.65
CA LEU A 84 -18.32 -2.66 24.25
C LEU A 84 -17.89 -4.12 24.32
N ASN A 85 -18.61 -4.90 25.10
CA ASN A 85 -18.45 -6.34 25.18
C ASN A 85 -19.18 -6.96 23.98
N LEU A 86 -18.46 -7.72 23.17
CA LEU A 86 -18.99 -8.34 21.96
C LEU A 86 -19.03 -9.86 22.10
N THR A 87 -20.03 -10.46 21.47
CA THR A 87 -20.08 -11.89 21.19
C THR A 87 -19.79 -12.10 19.71
N LEU A 88 -18.84 -12.98 19.39
CA LEU A 88 -18.50 -13.38 18.04
C LEU A 88 -18.78 -14.86 17.84
N THR A 89 -19.55 -15.20 16.80
CA THR A 89 -19.73 -16.56 16.29
C THR A 89 -19.14 -16.64 14.90
N ILE A 90 -18.36 -17.68 14.62
CA ILE A 90 -17.84 -17.97 13.27
C ILE A 90 -18.40 -19.31 12.80
N GLU A 91 -18.94 -19.33 11.59
CA GLU A 91 -19.48 -20.51 10.92
C GLU A 91 -18.43 -21.15 9.99
N ASP A 92 -18.60 -22.44 9.69
CA ASP A 92 -17.67 -23.22 8.86
C ASP A 92 -17.49 -22.67 7.44
N ASP A 93 -18.52 -22.02 6.91
CA ASP A 93 -18.56 -21.46 5.56
C ASP A 93 -17.99 -20.03 5.48
N GLY A 94 -17.30 -19.58 6.54
CA GLY A 94 -16.77 -18.23 6.67
C GLY A 94 -17.83 -17.17 6.97
N GLY A 95 -19.07 -17.58 7.31
CA GLY A 95 -20.07 -16.72 7.93
C GLY A 95 -19.61 -16.23 9.30
N PHE A 96 -20.00 -15.02 9.66
CA PHE A 96 -19.86 -14.54 11.04
C PHE A 96 -21.13 -13.87 11.52
N GLN A 97 -21.31 -13.90 12.84
CA GLN A 97 -22.29 -13.12 13.56
C GLN A 97 -21.58 -12.38 14.69
N LEU A 98 -21.81 -11.07 14.78
CA LEU A 98 -21.26 -10.21 15.81
C LEU A 98 -22.42 -9.52 16.53
N SER A 99 -22.48 -9.63 17.85
CA SER A 99 -23.53 -9.03 18.66
C SER A 99 -22.96 -8.31 19.89
N LEU A 100 -23.73 -7.36 20.40
CA LEU A 100 -23.46 -6.73 21.68
C LEU A 100 -23.84 -7.72 22.79
N CYS A 101 -22.95 -7.90 23.77
CA CYS A 101 -23.39 -8.46 25.05
C CYS A 101 -24.38 -7.51 25.73
N GLU A 102 -25.01 -7.98 26.81
CA GLU A 102 -25.99 -7.20 27.54
C GLU A 102 -25.43 -5.81 27.94
N LEU A 103 -25.97 -4.76 27.31
CA LEU A 103 -25.58 -3.38 27.59
C LEU A 103 -26.05 -2.99 29.00
N PRO A 104 -25.25 -2.23 29.78
CA PRO A 104 -25.72 -1.64 31.03
C PRO A 104 -27.04 -0.89 30.85
N LYS A 105 -27.94 -0.97 31.84
CA LYS A 105 -29.26 -0.32 31.80
C LYS A 105 -29.18 1.15 31.38
N LEU A 106 -28.23 1.90 31.94
CA LEU A 106 -27.99 3.30 31.59
C LEU A 106 -27.75 3.51 30.08
N LEU A 107 -26.97 2.64 29.43
CA LEU A 107 -26.73 2.73 27.99
C LEU A 107 -27.97 2.30 27.19
N ARG A 108 -28.72 1.29 27.64
CA ARG A 108 -29.98 0.89 26.99
C ARG A 108 -31.03 1.99 27.05
N ASP A 109 -31.10 2.73 28.15
CA ASP A 109 -32.04 3.83 28.33
C ASP A 109 -31.65 5.05 27.47
N CYS A 110 -30.34 5.26 27.27
CA CYS A 110 -29.81 6.41 26.53
C CYS A 110 -29.59 6.19 25.03
N TYR A 111 -29.39 4.95 24.59
CA TYR A 111 -28.97 4.65 23.22
C TYR A 111 -29.89 3.59 22.58
N ALA A 112 -30.23 3.80 21.32
CA ALA A 112 -30.76 2.76 20.45
C ALA A 112 -29.59 1.94 19.90
N ALA A 113 -29.65 0.62 20.07
CA ALA A 113 -28.57 -0.28 19.70
C ALA A 113 -28.99 -1.17 18.52
N THR A 114 -28.08 -1.36 17.57
CA THR A 114 -28.11 -2.53 16.70
C THR A 114 -27.52 -3.69 17.50
N GLU A 115 -28.36 -4.61 17.94
CA GLU A 115 -27.94 -5.68 18.87
C GLU A 115 -27.04 -6.71 18.19
N GLN A 116 -27.26 -6.97 16.90
CA GLN A 116 -26.57 -8.02 16.15
C GLN A 116 -26.43 -7.68 14.67
N VAL A 117 -25.33 -8.11 14.06
CA VAL A 117 -25.12 -8.13 12.62
C VAL A 117 -24.45 -9.43 12.19
N SER A 118 -24.58 -9.75 10.90
CA SER A 118 -23.91 -10.89 10.29
C SER A 118 -23.29 -10.49 8.96
N GLY A 119 -22.28 -11.25 8.53
CA GLY A 119 -21.58 -11.02 7.27
C GLY A 119 -20.68 -12.19 6.90
N LYS A 120 -19.75 -11.93 5.97
CA LYS A 120 -18.74 -12.90 5.53
C LYS A 120 -17.33 -12.40 5.85
N LEU A 121 -16.46 -13.34 6.20
CA LEU A 121 -15.02 -13.09 6.28
C LEU A 121 -14.49 -12.69 4.89
N LYS A 122 -13.50 -11.80 4.86
CA LYS A 122 -12.74 -11.53 3.63
C LYS A 122 -11.92 -12.79 3.31
N PRO A 123 -11.86 -13.21 2.04
CA PRO A 123 -11.15 -14.43 1.68
C PRO A 123 -9.65 -14.30 1.96
N LEU A 124 -9.01 -15.43 2.24
CA LEU A 124 -7.56 -15.52 2.25
C LEU A 124 -7.02 -15.32 0.83
N PRO A 125 -5.85 -14.68 0.66
CA PRO A 125 -5.19 -14.63 -0.63
C PRO A 125 -4.76 -16.04 -1.05
N HIS A 126 -4.79 -16.30 -2.34
CA HIS A 126 -4.16 -17.50 -2.89
C HIS A 126 -2.64 -17.34 -2.88
N ILE A 127 -1.94 -18.41 -2.47
CA ILE A 127 -0.48 -18.51 -2.45
C ILE A 127 -0.14 -19.84 -3.11
N ALA A 128 0.53 -19.80 -4.26
CA ALA A 128 0.92 -20.99 -4.97
C ALA A 128 2.21 -21.56 -4.36
N ALA A 129 2.29 -22.89 -4.19
CA ALA A 129 3.48 -23.54 -3.63
C ALA A 129 4.70 -23.32 -4.54
N GLU A 130 4.52 -23.38 -5.86
CA GLU A 130 5.56 -23.13 -6.86
C GLU A 130 6.15 -21.70 -6.77
N ASP A 131 5.31 -20.70 -6.44
CA ASP A 131 5.78 -19.32 -6.24
C ASP A 131 6.66 -19.22 -4.99
N VAL A 132 6.32 -19.97 -3.95
CA VAL A 132 7.08 -20.01 -2.69
C VAL A 132 8.40 -20.74 -2.86
N GLU A 133 8.39 -21.90 -3.52
CA GLU A 133 9.60 -22.66 -3.84
C GLU A 133 10.59 -21.79 -4.63
N PHE A 134 10.10 -21.10 -5.66
CA PHE A 134 10.91 -20.18 -6.45
C PHE A 134 11.53 -19.04 -5.61
N ILE A 135 10.75 -18.40 -4.74
CA ILE A 135 11.30 -17.33 -3.88
C ILE A 135 12.30 -17.88 -2.86
N ASN A 136 12.11 -19.10 -2.36
CA ASN A 136 13.10 -19.73 -1.48
C ASN A 136 14.44 -19.94 -2.21
N GLU A 137 14.43 -20.38 -3.47
CA GLU A 137 15.65 -20.44 -4.29
C GLU A 137 16.31 -19.06 -4.43
N MET A 138 15.52 -18.01 -4.71
CA MET A 138 16.03 -16.64 -4.80
C MET A 138 16.61 -16.14 -3.46
N ILE A 139 16.06 -16.57 -2.33
CA ILE A 139 16.58 -16.25 -0.99
C ILE A 139 17.91 -16.98 -0.75
N GLU A 140 17.98 -18.27 -1.03
CA GLU A 140 19.19 -19.09 -0.87
C GLU A 140 20.36 -18.58 -1.71
N GLN A 141 20.06 -18.19 -2.95
CA GLN A 141 21.03 -17.62 -3.89
C GLN A 141 21.37 -16.13 -3.59
N ARG A 142 20.78 -15.57 -2.53
CA ARG A 142 20.96 -14.18 -2.08
C ARG A 142 20.58 -13.15 -3.13
N TYR A 143 19.63 -13.50 -4.00
CA TYR A 143 18.90 -12.52 -4.76
C TYR A 143 17.93 -11.80 -3.81
N VAL A 144 17.20 -12.49 -2.93
CA VAL A 144 16.24 -11.88 -2.00
C VAL A 144 16.72 -11.99 -0.54
N PRO A 145 16.73 -10.91 0.27
CA PRO A 145 16.50 -9.53 -0.13
C PRO A 145 17.73 -8.95 -0.85
N TYR A 146 17.64 -7.71 -1.34
CA TYR A 146 18.81 -6.99 -1.86
C TYR A 146 19.92 -6.84 -0.80
N GLN A 147 21.16 -7.13 -1.19
CA GLN A 147 22.30 -7.27 -0.28
C GLN A 147 23.05 -5.93 -0.09
N ASN A 148 23.78 -5.83 1.03
CA ASN A 148 24.78 -4.78 1.31
C ASN A 148 24.29 -3.33 1.17
N ILE A 149 23.05 -3.04 1.58
CA ILE A 149 22.46 -1.70 1.52
C ILE A 149 23.21 -0.76 2.48
N PRO A 150 23.88 0.30 1.98
CA PRO A 150 24.55 1.26 2.86
C PRO A 150 23.52 1.99 3.74
N ASP A 151 23.78 2.05 5.04
CA ASP A 151 23.02 2.83 6.04
C ASP A 151 21.55 2.42 6.28
N ALA A 152 21.09 1.26 5.82
CA ALA A 152 19.77 0.73 6.17
C ALA A 152 19.87 -0.15 7.43
N PRO A 153 19.02 0.05 8.47
CA PRO A 153 18.91 -0.92 9.55
C PRO A 153 18.31 -2.21 8.98
N LEU A 154 19.17 -3.19 8.69
CA LEU A 154 18.75 -4.46 8.13
C LEU A 154 17.95 -5.24 9.17
N LYS A 155 16.73 -5.66 8.81
CA LYS A 155 15.99 -6.64 9.61
C LYS A 155 16.68 -7.98 9.47
N THR A 156 16.85 -8.66 10.58
CA THR A 156 17.37 -10.03 10.61
C THR A 156 16.32 -11.01 10.08
N THR A 157 16.77 -12.19 9.66
CA THR A 157 15.89 -13.29 9.26
C THR A 157 14.93 -13.68 10.39
N GLU A 158 15.39 -13.64 11.64
CA GLU A 158 14.60 -13.96 12.83
C GLU A 158 13.49 -12.94 13.06
N GLU A 159 13.77 -11.64 12.87
CA GLU A 159 12.78 -10.58 12.94
C GLU A 159 11.72 -10.74 11.84
N LEU A 160 12.12 -11.03 10.60
CA LEU A 160 11.19 -11.27 9.50
C LEU A 160 10.34 -12.52 9.72
N LYS A 161 10.91 -13.61 10.28
CA LYS A 161 10.15 -14.80 10.69
C LYS A 161 9.14 -14.47 11.79
N ALA A 162 9.51 -13.63 12.76
CA ALA A 162 8.60 -13.21 13.82
C ALA A 162 7.44 -12.37 13.27
N LEU A 163 7.74 -11.39 12.40
CA LEU A 163 6.74 -10.60 11.70
C LEU A 163 5.84 -11.47 10.81
N GLY A 164 6.41 -12.45 10.11
CA GLY A 164 5.67 -13.40 9.29
C GLY A 164 4.66 -14.22 10.09
N ARG A 165 5.07 -14.75 11.26
CA ARG A 165 4.15 -15.46 12.18
C ARG A 165 3.06 -14.56 12.73
N GLN A 166 3.36 -13.28 12.99
CA GLN A 166 2.39 -12.33 13.53
C GLN A 166 1.36 -11.89 12.48
N LEU A 167 1.84 -11.53 11.28
CA LEU A 167 1.02 -10.89 10.24
C LEU A 167 0.35 -11.90 9.31
N PHE A 168 0.94 -13.09 9.16
CA PHE A 168 0.46 -14.14 8.25
C PHE A 168 0.31 -15.53 8.91
N PRO A 169 -0.27 -15.66 10.12
CA PRO A 169 -0.40 -16.94 10.82
C PRO A 169 -1.31 -17.97 10.12
N PHE A 170 -2.10 -17.56 9.12
CA PHE A 170 -3.02 -18.43 8.37
C PHE A 170 -2.31 -19.34 7.37
N THR A 171 -1.02 -19.14 7.13
CA THR A 171 -0.23 -19.89 6.13
C THR A 171 1.12 -20.30 6.70
N PRO A 172 1.66 -21.48 6.34
CA PRO A 172 3.03 -21.83 6.66
C PRO A 172 4.06 -20.91 5.97
N HIS A 173 3.67 -20.19 4.91
CA HIS A 173 4.55 -19.36 4.08
C HIS A 173 4.67 -17.91 4.58
N GLY A 174 4.43 -17.67 5.87
CA GLY A 174 4.42 -16.31 6.43
C GLY A 174 5.78 -15.62 6.36
N PHE A 175 6.88 -16.38 6.38
CA PHE A 175 8.22 -15.81 6.24
C PHE A 175 8.45 -15.26 4.84
N GLU A 176 8.07 -16.01 3.80
CA GLU A 176 8.26 -15.66 2.39
C GLU A 176 7.40 -14.46 2.00
N LEU A 177 6.19 -14.35 2.56
CA LEU A 177 5.36 -13.15 2.41
C LEU A 177 6.00 -11.92 3.08
N ALA A 178 6.50 -12.07 4.30
CA ALA A 178 7.19 -10.98 5.01
C ALA A 178 8.47 -10.54 4.29
N MET A 179 9.26 -11.51 3.84
CA MET A 179 10.49 -11.30 3.08
C MET A 179 10.20 -10.61 1.75
N SER A 180 9.14 -11.01 1.04
CA SER A 180 8.78 -10.37 -0.23
C SER A 180 8.46 -8.89 -0.04
N VAL A 181 7.68 -8.53 0.99
CA VAL A 181 7.39 -7.13 1.33
C VAL A 181 8.65 -6.38 1.74
N TYR A 182 9.49 -6.99 2.58
CA TYR A 182 10.75 -6.39 3.01
C TYR A 182 11.68 -6.11 1.83
N ASP A 183 11.91 -7.10 0.96
CA ASP A 183 12.71 -6.95 -0.25
C ASP A 183 12.20 -5.83 -1.15
N TRP A 184 10.88 -5.73 -1.32
CA TRP A 184 10.27 -4.62 -2.05
C TRP A 184 10.63 -3.25 -1.43
N THR A 185 10.69 -3.13 -0.11
CA THR A 185 11.07 -1.85 0.54
C THR A 185 12.57 -1.57 0.51
N THR A 186 13.41 -2.58 0.27
CA THR A 186 14.85 -2.35 0.18
C THR A 186 15.20 -1.43 -0.98
N ALA A 187 16.35 -0.78 -0.93
CA ALA A 187 16.84 0.11 -1.98
C ALA A 187 17.07 -0.57 -3.36
N SER A 188 16.57 -1.79 -3.59
CA SER A 188 16.45 -2.42 -4.91
C SER A 188 15.38 -1.75 -5.77
N PHE A 189 15.64 -0.50 -6.10
CA PHE A 189 14.79 0.32 -6.95
C PHE A 189 14.67 -0.25 -8.37
N THR A 190 15.65 -1.06 -8.78
CA THR A 190 15.57 -1.95 -9.94
C THR A 190 14.35 -2.88 -9.89
N ARG A 191 14.16 -3.61 -8.79
CA ARG A 191 13.04 -4.58 -8.64
C ARG A 191 11.69 -3.87 -8.57
N LEU A 192 11.68 -2.68 -7.98
CA LEU A 192 10.50 -1.84 -7.77
C LEU A 192 9.91 -1.29 -9.07
N VAL A 193 10.75 -0.96 -10.05
CA VAL A 193 10.35 -0.12 -11.17
C VAL A 193 10.58 -0.82 -12.51
N PHE A 194 11.75 -1.43 -12.76
CA PHE A 194 12.12 -1.84 -14.11
C PHE A 194 11.37 -3.06 -14.65
N MET A 195 11.19 -4.13 -13.89
CA MET A 195 10.82 -5.43 -14.48
C MET A 195 9.43 -5.48 -15.13
N LYS A 196 8.49 -4.66 -14.65
CA LYS A 196 7.08 -4.77 -15.03
C LYS A 196 6.55 -3.55 -15.78
N ILE A 197 7.09 -2.35 -15.55
CA ILE A 197 6.63 -1.16 -16.29
C ILE A 197 7.03 -1.23 -17.76
N PHE A 198 8.17 -1.86 -18.06
CA PHE A 198 8.65 -2.07 -19.41
C PHE A 198 7.91 -3.22 -20.13
N GLN A 199 6.88 -3.83 -19.54
CA GLN A 199 6.11 -4.89 -20.21
C GLN A 199 5.08 -4.37 -21.22
N TYR A 200 5.20 -4.82 -22.47
CA TYR A 200 4.12 -4.90 -23.46
C TYR A 200 3.02 -5.85 -22.96
N THR A 201 1.93 -5.28 -22.44
CA THR A 201 0.83 -6.06 -21.84
C THR A 201 -0.30 -6.39 -22.81
N GLY A 202 -0.28 -5.81 -24.02
CA GLY A 202 -1.27 -6.06 -25.08
C GLY A 202 -0.92 -7.20 -26.04
N MET A 203 0.25 -7.84 -25.88
CA MET A 203 0.76 -8.89 -26.78
C MET A 203 0.89 -10.24 -26.04
N ALA A 204 0.51 -11.34 -26.69
CA ALA A 204 0.61 -12.69 -26.15
C ALA A 204 1.22 -13.69 -27.17
N PRO A 205 2.28 -14.45 -26.82
CA PRO A 205 3.08 -14.31 -25.59
C PRO A 205 3.88 -12.99 -25.61
N PRO A 206 4.12 -12.35 -24.46
CA PRO A 206 4.95 -11.15 -24.41
C PRO A 206 6.41 -11.52 -24.74
N PRO A 207 7.12 -10.73 -25.57
CA PRO A 207 8.55 -10.94 -25.83
C PRO A 207 9.36 -10.59 -24.57
N PHE A 208 10.47 -11.30 -24.30
CA PHE A 208 11.37 -11.00 -23.19
C PHE A 208 12.81 -10.88 -23.71
N PRO A 209 13.55 -9.78 -23.42
CA PRO A 209 13.10 -8.53 -22.81
C PRO A 209 12.31 -7.66 -23.79
N LEU A 210 11.52 -6.75 -23.22
CA LEU A 210 10.41 -6.08 -23.90
C LEU A 210 10.91 -4.86 -24.71
N ASP A 211 11.87 -4.13 -24.15
CA ASP A 211 12.67 -3.12 -24.84
C ASP A 211 14.11 -3.31 -24.38
N GLU A 212 14.69 -4.45 -24.76
CA GLU A 212 16.02 -4.90 -24.31
C GLU A 212 17.08 -3.81 -24.51
N LYS A 213 17.03 -3.14 -25.65
CA LYS A 213 18.00 -2.10 -26.00
C LYS A 213 17.95 -0.95 -25.00
N SER A 214 16.77 -0.37 -24.76
CA SER A 214 16.69 0.78 -23.84
C SER A 214 16.96 0.34 -22.40
N ILE A 215 16.50 -0.85 -21.97
CA ILE A 215 16.81 -1.37 -20.64
C ILE A 215 18.32 -1.53 -20.46
N ALA A 216 19.01 -2.16 -21.40
CA ALA A 216 20.46 -2.33 -21.34
C ALA A 216 21.19 -0.98 -21.34
N GLU A 217 20.74 -0.01 -22.13
CA GLU A 217 21.27 1.36 -22.13
C GLU A 217 21.05 2.05 -20.78
N GLN A 218 19.89 1.89 -20.13
CA GLN A 218 19.64 2.45 -18.80
C GLN A 218 20.45 1.77 -17.70
N ILE A 219 20.62 0.45 -17.75
CA ILE A 219 21.50 -0.29 -16.82
C ILE A 219 22.93 0.21 -16.98
N TRP A 220 23.44 0.25 -18.21
CA TRP A 220 24.81 0.67 -18.53
C TRP A 220 25.09 2.13 -18.16
N ALA A 221 24.14 3.03 -18.42
CA ALA A 221 24.25 4.44 -18.07
C ALA A 221 24.10 4.69 -16.55
N SER A 222 23.77 3.68 -15.75
CA SER A 222 23.71 3.80 -14.31
C SER A 222 25.10 4.03 -13.72
N ASN A 223 25.31 5.19 -13.12
CA ASN A 223 26.61 5.60 -12.60
C ASN A 223 26.51 6.21 -11.19
N TRP A 224 25.54 5.76 -10.41
CA TRP A 224 25.25 6.36 -9.13
C TRP A 224 25.68 5.51 -7.94
N SER A 225 26.68 5.96 -7.16
CA SER A 225 27.15 5.28 -5.95
C SER A 225 27.42 3.79 -6.20
N SER A 226 26.66 2.88 -5.60
CA SER A 226 26.76 1.43 -5.82
C SER A 226 25.94 0.91 -7.02
N TYR A 227 25.14 1.74 -7.69
CA TYR A 227 24.32 1.37 -8.84
C TYR A 227 25.11 1.64 -10.11
N THR A 228 26.14 0.83 -10.31
CA THR A 228 26.95 0.84 -11.53
C THR A 228 27.01 -0.56 -12.12
N PRO A 229 27.11 -0.71 -13.45
CA PRO A 229 27.26 -2.02 -14.09
C PRO A 229 28.40 -2.85 -13.54
N GLN A 230 29.43 -2.24 -12.95
CA GLN A 230 30.57 -2.94 -12.35
C GLN A 230 30.29 -3.41 -10.91
N ASN A 231 29.21 -2.96 -10.29
CA ASN A 231 28.84 -3.34 -8.94
C ASN A 231 28.08 -4.67 -8.93
N ALA A 232 28.63 -5.65 -8.19
CA ALA A 232 28.07 -6.99 -8.12
C ALA A 232 26.67 -7.04 -7.48
N ASP A 233 26.39 -6.23 -6.46
CA ASP A 233 25.07 -6.21 -5.83
C ASP A 233 24.04 -5.61 -6.79
N PHE A 234 24.37 -4.51 -7.46
CA PHE A 234 23.50 -3.89 -8.47
C PHE A 234 23.18 -4.84 -9.62
N MET A 235 24.17 -5.44 -10.28
CA MET A 235 23.92 -6.35 -11.40
C MET A 235 23.18 -7.61 -10.96
N ARG A 236 23.41 -8.09 -9.74
CA ARG A 236 22.66 -9.20 -9.13
C ARG A 236 21.17 -8.90 -9.01
N THR A 237 20.74 -7.64 -8.95
CA THR A 237 19.30 -7.29 -9.01
C THR A 237 18.64 -7.70 -10.33
N PHE A 238 19.43 -7.85 -11.37
CA PHE A 238 19.03 -8.28 -12.70
C PHE A 238 19.38 -9.75 -12.98
N LEU A 239 19.79 -10.54 -11.98
CA LEU A 239 20.36 -11.90 -12.17
C LEU A 239 21.65 -11.91 -13.01
N MET A 240 22.33 -10.77 -13.11
CA MET A 240 23.51 -10.57 -13.94
C MET A 240 24.79 -10.44 -13.09
N GLU A 241 25.93 -10.51 -13.76
CA GLU A 241 27.26 -10.25 -13.21
C GLU A 241 27.76 -8.84 -13.57
N PRO A 242 28.77 -8.32 -12.86
CA PRO A 242 29.44 -7.09 -13.25
C PRO A 242 29.81 -7.04 -14.74
N ALA A 243 29.58 -5.88 -15.36
CA ALA A 243 29.81 -5.63 -16.78
C ALA A 243 30.80 -4.47 -16.99
N ASP A 244 31.71 -4.61 -17.95
CA ASP A 244 32.70 -3.59 -18.31
C ASP A 244 32.42 -2.92 -19.68
N ALA A 245 31.40 -3.42 -20.40
CA ALA A 245 30.87 -2.80 -21.60
C ALA A 245 29.34 -2.91 -21.68
N LEU A 246 28.71 -1.99 -22.45
CA LEU A 246 27.28 -2.05 -22.77
C LEU A 246 26.90 -3.38 -23.45
N GLU A 247 27.80 -3.94 -24.26
CA GLU A 247 27.54 -5.21 -24.94
C GLU A 247 27.47 -6.39 -23.98
N ASP A 248 28.24 -6.36 -22.89
CA ASP A 248 28.15 -7.37 -21.82
C ASP A 248 26.78 -7.30 -21.15
N VAL A 249 26.29 -6.07 -20.88
CA VAL A 249 24.95 -5.85 -20.32
C VAL A 249 23.88 -6.38 -21.27
N ARG A 250 23.98 -6.12 -22.57
CA ARG A 250 23.02 -6.61 -23.57
C ARG A 250 22.99 -8.13 -23.60
N SER A 251 24.16 -8.77 -23.79
CA SER A 251 24.26 -10.23 -23.87
C SER A 251 23.70 -10.90 -22.63
N GLN A 252 24.11 -10.44 -21.44
CA GLN A 252 23.62 -11.01 -20.19
C GLN A 252 22.11 -10.79 -20.01
N LEU A 253 21.59 -9.61 -20.38
CA LEU A 253 20.16 -9.31 -20.26
C LEU A 253 19.32 -10.22 -21.17
N THR A 254 19.79 -10.50 -22.39
CA THR A 254 19.17 -11.49 -23.29
C THR A 254 19.09 -12.86 -22.61
N ASP A 255 20.18 -13.30 -21.97
CA ASP A 255 20.29 -14.63 -21.37
C ASP A 255 19.37 -14.81 -20.15
N VAL A 256 19.21 -13.77 -19.32
CA VAL A 256 18.43 -13.83 -18.08
C VAL A 256 16.98 -13.36 -18.24
N ALA A 257 16.58 -12.86 -19.41
CA ALA A 257 15.31 -12.18 -19.63
C ALA A 257 14.06 -12.96 -19.17
N ALA A 258 14.01 -14.25 -19.54
CA ALA A 258 12.87 -15.11 -19.21
C ALA A 258 12.77 -15.37 -17.70
N GLU A 259 13.92 -15.57 -17.06
CA GLU A 259 14.00 -15.82 -15.62
C GLU A 259 13.69 -14.54 -14.82
N LEU A 260 14.16 -13.39 -15.28
CA LEU A 260 13.79 -12.09 -14.73
C LEU A 260 12.30 -11.83 -14.79
N HIS A 261 11.67 -12.15 -15.93
CA HIS A 261 10.23 -12.01 -16.06
C HIS A 261 9.49 -12.93 -15.08
N ARG A 262 9.88 -14.21 -15.01
CA ARG A 262 9.31 -15.18 -14.07
C ARG A 262 9.45 -14.68 -12.63
N PHE A 263 10.63 -14.19 -12.26
CA PHE A 263 10.88 -13.65 -10.93
C PHE A 263 9.95 -12.46 -10.63
N SER A 264 9.80 -11.51 -11.56
CA SER A 264 8.90 -10.38 -11.39
C SER A 264 7.43 -10.79 -11.21
N GLU A 265 6.96 -11.77 -11.98
CA GLU A 265 5.60 -12.30 -11.88
C GLU A 265 5.35 -12.98 -10.53
N VAL A 266 6.25 -13.89 -10.13
CA VAL A 266 6.17 -14.61 -8.85
C VAL A 266 6.18 -13.64 -7.68
N HIS A 267 7.14 -12.70 -7.67
CA HIS A 267 7.28 -11.74 -6.57
C HIS A 267 6.07 -10.82 -6.46
N ASN A 268 5.52 -10.34 -7.58
CA ASN A 268 4.30 -9.52 -7.59
C ASN A 268 3.06 -10.28 -7.08
N ARG A 269 2.94 -11.58 -7.36
CA ARG A 269 1.85 -12.41 -6.82
C ARG A 269 1.96 -12.56 -5.30
N LEU A 270 3.16 -12.86 -4.79
CA LEU A 270 3.39 -12.97 -3.34
C LEU A 270 3.22 -11.63 -2.62
N LEU A 271 3.70 -10.52 -3.20
CA LEU A 271 3.44 -9.17 -2.68
C LEU A 271 1.95 -8.85 -2.62
N SER A 272 1.22 -9.15 -3.70
CA SER A 272 -0.23 -8.93 -3.75
C SER A 272 -0.98 -9.78 -2.72
N ALA A 273 -0.52 -11.00 -2.46
CA ALA A 273 -1.06 -11.86 -1.41
C ALA A 273 -0.79 -11.25 -0.01
N ALA A 274 0.45 -10.85 0.26
CA ALA A 274 0.85 -10.21 1.52
C ALA A 274 0.02 -8.94 1.78
N PHE A 275 -0.07 -8.02 0.81
CA PHE A 275 -0.83 -6.77 0.95
C PHE A 275 -2.31 -7.04 1.26
N GLN A 276 -2.90 -8.07 0.64
CA GLN A 276 -4.29 -8.44 0.92
C GLN A 276 -4.48 -8.89 2.37
N ALA A 277 -3.48 -9.51 3.00
CA ALA A 277 -3.51 -9.99 4.37
C ALA A 277 -3.14 -8.93 5.44
N LEU A 278 -2.45 -7.85 5.08
CA LEU A 278 -2.02 -6.82 6.04
C LEU A 278 -3.18 -6.00 6.66
N PRO A 279 -2.98 -5.41 7.86
CA PRO A 279 -3.99 -4.58 8.53
C PRO A 279 -4.49 -3.43 7.65
N ARG A 280 -5.77 -3.06 7.82
CA ARG A 280 -6.36 -1.93 7.11
C ARG A 280 -6.26 -0.65 7.94
N THR A 281 -6.19 0.48 7.25
CA THR A 281 -6.14 1.81 7.87
C THR A 281 -7.48 2.49 7.77
N ALA A 282 -8.00 3.01 8.88
CA ALA A 282 -9.24 3.78 8.86
C ALA A 282 -9.05 5.10 8.13
N ILE A 283 -9.96 5.42 7.21
CA ILE A 283 -9.91 6.66 6.43
C ILE A 283 -9.99 7.89 7.34
N MET A 284 -10.74 7.80 8.45
CA MET A 284 -10.80 8.88 9.42
C MET A 284 -9.47 9.15 10.14
N SER A 285 -8.56 8.18 10.21
CA SER A 285 -7.22 8.41 10.75
C SER A 285 -6.29 9.01 9.71
N LYS A 286 -6.45 8.63 8.44
CA LYS A 286 -5.61 8.99 7.31
C LYS A 286 -6.54 9.31 6.13
N PRO A 287 -7.03 10.54 6.00
CA PRO A 287 -8.09 10.89 5.05
C PRO A 287 -7.62 10.96 3.61
N GLN A 288 -6.32 11.14 3.40
CA GLN A 288 -5.65 11.19 2.12
C GLN A 288 -4.29 10.54 2.29
N LEU A 289 -3.78 9.95 1.21
CA LEU A 289 -2.41 9.47 1.12
C LEU A 289 -1.69 10.23 0.00
N PHE A 290 -0.38 10.39 0.13
CA PHE A 290 0.43 11.20 -0.77
C PHE A 290 1.60 10.40 -1.31
N SER A 291 2.01 10.63 -2.55
CA SER A 291 3.19 10.00 -3.12
C SER A 291 3.98 11.00 -3.94
N GLY A 292 5.24 11.22 -3.59
CA GLY A 292 6.19 11.84 -4.51
C GLY A 292 6.65 10.79 -5.49
N GLN A 293 6.37 10.99 -6.78
CA GLN A 293 6.94 10.10 -7.78
C GLN A 293 8.45 10.36 -7.85
N VAL A 294 9.20 9.28 -7.89
CA VAL A 294 10.66 9.35 -7.86
C VAL A 294 11.16 9.44 -9.29
N ASP A 295 12.04 10.39 -9.58
CA ASP A 295 12.81 10.46 -10.83
C ASP A 295 14.02 9.60 -10.61
N ILE A 296 13.92 8.38 -11.15
CA ILE A 296 15.11 7.61 -11.45
C ILE A 296 15.86 8.47 -12.45
N TYR A 297 17.11 8.83 -12.19
CA TYR A 297 17.86 9.74 -13.08
C TYR A 297 17.82 9.28 -14.56
N GLN A 298 17.76 7.97 -14.77
CA GLN A 298 17.61 7.27 -16.05
C GLN A 298 16.18 7.30 -16.63
N LEU A 299 15.14 7.30 -15.78
CA LEU A 299 13.74 7.31 -16.19
C LEU A 299 13.14 8.69 -15.98
N GLY A 300 13.38 9.58 -16.95
CA GLY A 300 12.76 10.89 -16.97
C GLY A 300 11.24 10.83 -17.09
N LEU A 301 10.58 12.00 -17.04
CA LEU A 301 9.12 12.13 -17.10
C LEU A 301 8.47 11.47 -18.35
N SER A 302 9.25 11.20 -19.39
CA SER A 302 8.79 10.47 -20.59
C SER A 302 8.41 9.01 -20.32
N HIS A 303 8.86 8.43 -19.21
CA HIS A 303 8.53 7.08 -18.78
C HIS A 303 7.33 7.05 -17.81
N PHE A 304 6.76 8.18 -17.41
CA PHE A 304 5.60 8.16 -16.51
C PHE A 304 4.42 7.37 -17.09
N GLY A 305 4.21 7.44 -18.41
CA GLY A 305 3.11 6.74 -19.08
C GLY A 305 3.22 5.20 -19.01
N ILE A 306 4.43 4.64 -18.92
CA ILE A 306 4.61 3.18 -19.07
C ILE A 306 4.21 2.39 -17.84
N GLU A 307 3.98 3.08 -16.72
CA GLU A 307 3.47 2.51 -15.48
C GLU A 307 2.02 2.01 -15.61
N PHE A 308 1.32 2.31 -16.72
CA PHE A 308 -0.11 2.08 -16.87
C PHE A 308 -0.46 1.05 -17.96
N LEU A 309 -1.51 0.27 -17.74
CA LEU A 309 -2.05 -0.66 -18.75
C LEU A 309 -2.68 0.07 -19.95
N GLU A 310 -3.13 1.30 -19.75
CA GLU A 310 -3.72 2.15 -20.79
C GLU A 310 -2.69 2.77 -21.73
N PHE A 311 -1.39 2.60 -21.46
CA PHE A 311 -0.32 3.10 -22.32
C PHE A 311 -0.40 2.47 -23.72
N PRO A 312 -0.53 3.27 -24.81
CA PRO A 312 -0.68 2.73 -26.16
C PRO A 312 0.48 1.84 -26.60
N GLY A 313 1.69 2.16 -26.15
CA GLY A 313 2.89 1.38 -26.44
C GLY A 313 2.76 -0.07 -25.97
N ASN A 314 1.88 -0.41 -25.01
CA ASN A 314 1.65 -1.79 -24.57
C ASN A 314 1.31 -2.80 -25.69
N ASN A 315 0.91 -2.32 -26.87
CA ASN A 315 0.57 -3.14 -28.05
C ASN A 315 1.74 -3.28 -29.05
N GLY A 316 2.95 -2.81 -28.72
CA GLY A 316 4.12 -2.86 -29.58
C GLY A 316 4.26 -1.67 -30.53
N PRO A 317 5.13 -1.76 -31.56
CA PRO A 317 5.89 -2.95 -31.96
C PRO A 317 7.06 -3.27 -31.01
N VAL A 318 7.46 -4.55 -30.98
CA VAL A 318 8.60 -5.04 -30.18
C VAL A 318 9.89 -4.30 -30.56
N GLY A 319 10.70 -3.93 -29.56
CA GLY A 319 11.96 -3.20 -29.76
C GLY A 319 11.79 -1.69 -29.99
N ALA A 320 10.56 -1.17 -29.99
CA ALA A 320 10.34 0.27 -29.85
C ALA A 320 10.59 0.71 -28.41
N GLU A 321 11.06 1.95 -28.25
CA GLU A 321 11.25 2.52 -26.92
C GLU A 321 9.90 2.79 -26.25
N LEU A 322 9.75 2.32 -25.02
CA LEU A 322 8.56 2.55 -24.20
C LEU A 322 8.62 3.96 -23.57
N VAL A 323 8.35 4.99 -24.36
CA VAL A 323 8.33 6.39 -23.92
C VAL A 323 7.19 7.18 -24.56
N THR A 324 6.76 8.24 -23.88
CA THR A 324 5.80 9.22 -24.41
C THR A 324 5.93 10.54 -23.66
N GLY A 325 5.67 11.68 -24.30
CA GLY A 325 5.76 12.98 -23.63
C GLY A 325 4.84 13.06 -22.42
N PHE A 326 5.32 13.59 -21.29
CA PHE A 326 4.51 13.69 -20.08
C PHE A 326 3.23 14.51 -20.29
N ASP A 327 3.30 15.62 -21.03
CA ASP A 327 2.11 16.39 -21.39
C ASP A 327 1.13 15.59 -22.27
N ASP A 328 1.62 14.71 -23.16
CA ASP A 328 0.78 13.84 -23.98
C ASP A 328 0.07 12.76 -23.14
N VAL A 329 0.75 12.24 -22.10
CA VAL A 329 0.16 11.32 -21.12
C VAL A 329 -0.99 11.99 -20.37
N LEU A 330 -0.77 13.22 -19.89
CA LEU A 330 -1.80 14.00 -19.18
C LEU A 330 -2.96 14.42 -20.10
N ALA A 331 -2.69 14.63 -21.39
CA ALA A 331 -3.71 14.94 -22.40
C ALA A 331 -4.50 13.71 -22.87
N SER A 332 -4.01 12.50 -22.61
CA SER A 332 -4.58 11.24 -23.11
C SER A 332 -5.26 10.43 -22.00
N PHE A 333 -4.61 9.37 -21.50
CA PHE A 333 -5.21 8.40 -20.60
C PHE A 333 -5.05 8.76 -19.12
N VAL A 334 -4.09 9.62 -18.75
CA VAL A 334 -4.00 10.22 -17.41
C VAL A 334 -4.68 11.60 -17.43
N SER A 335 -5.96 11.64 -17.80
CA SER A 335 -6.76 12.87 -17.85
C SER A 335 -7.98 12.78 -16.93
N VAL A 336 -8.48 13.94 -16.49
CA VAL A 336 -9.60 14.02 -15.52
C VAL A 336 -10.81 13.21 -16.02
N GLY A 337 -11.38 12.38 -15.13
CA GLY A 337 -12.49 11.48 -15.41
C GLY A 337 -12.09 10.15 -16.06
N LYS A 338 -10.82 9.97 -16.46
CA LYS A 338 -10.32 8.68 -16.96
C LYS A 338 -9.93 7.75 -15.81
N THR A 339 -9.81 6.47 -16.16
CA THR A 339 -9.31 5.43 -15.27
C THR A 339 -7.95 4.97 -15.74
N ILE A 340 -7.02 4.90 -14.81
CA ILE A 340 -5.68 4.37 -15.02
C ILE A 340 -5.51 3.10 -14.18
N THR A 341 -4.80 2.12 -14.70
CA THR A 341 -4.53 0.85 -14.03
C THR A 341 -3.03 0.66 -13.91
N THR A 342 -2.50 0.60 -12.69
CA THR A 342 -1.06 0.48 -12.48
C THR A 342 -0.57 -0.91 -12.88
N LYS A 343 0.58 -0.99 -13.55
CA LYS A 343 1.29 -2.25 -13.82
C LYS A 343 2.04 -2.75 -12.59
N MET A 344 2.37 -1.85 -11.67
CA MET A 344 3.20 -2.11 -10.50
C MET A 344 2.61 -1.57 -9.21
N VAL A 345 3.28 -1.94 -8.11
CA VAL A 345 3.01 -1.39 -6.79
C VAL A 345 3.30 0.11 -6.78
N TRP A 346 2.41 0.88 -6.18
CA TRP A 346 2.69 2.29 -5.88
C TRP A 346 2.80 2.54 -4.38
N SER A 347 3.88 3.23 -4.00
CA SER A 347 4.16 3.63 -2.63
C SER A 347 3.55 5.00 -2.33
N PHE A 348 2.99 5.15 -1.13
CA PHE A 348 2.42 6.36 -0.59
C PHE A 348 2.87 6.53 0.87
N THR A 349 2.75 7.75 1.37
CA THR A 349 2.90 8.16 2.78
C THR A 349 1.62 8.88 3.20
N ASP A 350 1.51 9.28 4.47
CA ASP A 350 0.40 10.06 5.00
C ASP A 350 0.69 11.55 5.18
N SER A 351 1.85 12.03 4.73
CA SER A 351 2.22 13.45 4.79
C SER A 351 2.66 14.01 3.43
N VAL A 352 2.25 15.26 3.16
CA VAL A 352 2.70 16.00 1.96
C VAL A 352 4.19 16.28 2.04
N GLU A 353 4.74 16.50 3.24
CA GLU A 353 6.15 16.76 3.47
C GLU A 353 7.02 15.57 3.02
N ASP A 354 6.70 14.36 3.48
CA ASP A 354 7.39 13.14 3.07
C ASP A 354 7.19 12.86 1.58
N ALA A 355 6.01 13.16 1.01
CA ALA A 355 5.80 13.01 -0.43
C ALA A 355 6.66 13.99 -1.23
N MET A 356 6.70 15.26 -0.85
CA MET A 356 7.51 16.28 -1.52
C MET A 356 9.01 15.97 -1.44
N HIS A 357 9.44 15.35 -0.36
CA HIS A 357 10.81 14.87 -0.19
C HIS A 357 11.24 13.93 -1.33
N TYR A 358 10.37 13.00 -1.73
CA TYR A 358 10.65 12.04 -2.80
C TYR A 358 10.26 12.51 -4.20
N SER A 359 9.57 13.65 -4.32
CA SER A 359 8.98 14.11 -5.57
C SER A 359 10.01 14.58 -6.59
N ASN A 360 9.82 14.14 -7.83
CA ASN A 360 10.51 14.62 -9.02
C ASN A 360 9.81 15.75 -9.77
N GLY A 361 8.82 16.39 -9.15
CA GLY A 361 7.90 17.28 -9.85
C GLY A 361 6.57 16.64 -10.17
N ILE A 362 6.33 15.38 -9.79
CA ILE A 362 4.98 14.81 -9.72
C ILE A 362 4.65 14.46 -8.26
N VAL A 363 3.46 14.85 -7.82
CA VAL A 363 2.86 14.45 -6.55
C VAL A 363 1.51 13.80 -6.83
N LEU A 364 1.34 12.54 -6.42
CA LEU A 364 0.05 11.87 -6.44
C LEU A 364 -0.66 12.08 -5.11
N VAL A 365 -1.96 12.33 -5.17
CA VAL A 365 -2.84 12.45 -4.00
C VAL A 365 -3.92 11.38 -4.14
N ALA A 366 -3.93 10.38 -3.27
CA ALA A 366 -5.02 9.42 -3.22
C ALA A 366 -6.10 9.92 -2.26
N ASN A 367 -7.28 10.18 -2.80
CA ASN A 367 -8.52 10.31 -2.04
C ASN A 367 -9.16 8.93 -1.83
N PRO A 368 -9.83 8.71 -0.70
CA PRO A 368 -10.47 7.43 -0.41
C PRO A 368 -11.67 7.18 -1.32
N ASP A 369 -12.03 5.91 -1.46
CA ASP A 369 -13.35 5.53 -1.95
C ASP A 369 -14.43 5.78 -0.88
N ASP A 370 -15.65 5.27 -1.08
CA ASP A 370 -16.75 5.41 -0.11
C ASP A 370 -16.65 4.42 1.08
N SER A 371 -15.51 3.75 1.26
CA SER A 371 -15.26 2.82 2.37
C SER A 371 -14.96 3.54 3.69
N TRP A 372 -14.96 2.79 4.80
CA TRP A 372 -14.52 3.26 6.12
C TRP A 372 -13.01 3.09 6.32
N VAL A 373 -12.41 2.23 5.50
CA VAL A 373 -10.99 1.90 5.53
C VAL A 373 -10.42 1.96 4.12
N TRP A 374 -9.11 2.21 4.04
CA TRP A 374 -8.35 1.98 2.83
C TRP A 374 -8.29 0.48 2.52
N ASP A 375 -9.25 -0.04 1.76
CA ASP A 375 -9.30 -1.48 1.46
C ASP A 375 -8.23 -1.90 0.43
N LYS A 376 -7.81 -0.95 -0.41
CA LYS A 376 -6.83 -1.11 -1.49
C LYS A 376 -5.40 -0.70 -1.11
N ALA A 377 -5.23 0.02 -0.01
CA ALA A 377 -3.93 0.45 0.47
C ALA A 377 -3.55 -0.33 1.73
N SER A 378 -2.34 -0.85 1.77
CA SER A 378 -1.83 -1.62 2.91
C SER A 378 -0.75 -0.84 3.62
N TYR A 379 -0.85 -0.73 4.95
CA TYR A 379 0.21 -0.15 5.77
C TYR A 379 1.33 -1.18 5.95
N ILE A 380 2.51 -0.88 5.40
CA ILE A 380 3.62 -1.84 5.33
C ILE A 380 4.83 -1.46 6.18
N THR A 381 4.86 -0.28 6.81
CA THR A 381 6.01 0.20 7.61
C THR A 381 6.61 -0.83 8.57
N PRO A 382 5.82 -1.69 9.28
CA PRO A 382 6.42 -2.72 10.13
C PRO A 382 7.36 -3.69 9.41
N LEU A 383 7.11 -3.92 8.11
CA LEU A 383 7.91 -4.76 7.22
C LEU A 383 8.93 -3.95 6.39
N SER A 384 8.99 -2.62 6.55
CA SER A 384 9.87 -1.76 5.77
C SER A 384 11.33 -1.82 6.21
N ASP A 385 12.25 -1.58 5.28
CA ASP A 385 13.68 -1.38 5.53
C ASP A 385 13.97 -0.12 6.36
N ASP A 386 13.01 0.82 6.42
CA ASP A 386 13.09 2.04 7.19
C ASP A 386 11.95 2.14 8.21
N PRO A 387 12.17 1.83 9.49
CA PRO A 387 11.12 1.94 10.49
C PRO A 387 10.70 3.41 10.75
N LYS A 388 11.45 4.41 10.27
CA LYS A 388 11.10 5.82 10.41
C LYS A 388 10.17 6.32 9.29
N LYS A 389 10.04 5.55 8.21
CA LYS A 389 9.22 5.95 7.07
C LYS A 389 7.81 5.36 7.17
N THR A 390 6.81 6.25 7.14
CA THR A 390 5.44 5.82 6.95
C THR A 390 5.23 5.37 5.51
N GLU A 391 4.81 4.13 5.30
CA GLU A 391 4.64 3.53 3.99
C GLU A 391 3.29 2.82 3.87
N TYR A 392 2.58 3.22 2.82
CA TYR A 392 1.38 2.59 2.32
C TYR A 392 1.62 2.11 0.89
N THR A 393 1.07 0.97 0.51
CA THR A 393 1.19 0.48 -0.86
C THR A 393 -0.14 0.11 -1.46
N PHE A 394 -0.29 0.43 -2.74
CA PHE A 394 -1.35 -0.12 -3.60
C PHE A 394 -0.75 -1.22 -4.46
N ALA A 395 -1.41 -2.38 -4.51
CA ALA A 395 -0.95 -3.54 -5.28
C ALA A 395 -0.97 -3.25 -6.81
N PRO A 396 -0.22 -4.02 -7.62
CA PRO A 396 -0.33 -3.98 -9.08
C PRO A 396 -1.77 -4.26 -9.53
N GLY A 397 -2.17 -3.68 -10.65
CA GLY A 397 -3.53 -3.77 -11.18
C GLY A 397 -4.54 -2.91 -10.43
N THR A 398 -4.10 -2.04 -9.52
CA THR A 398 -5.02 -1.10 -8.86
C THR A 398 -5.49 -0.07 -9.88
N GLN A 399 -6.81 0.10 -9.96
CA GLN A 399 -7.46 1.08 -10.81
C GLN A 399 -7.74 2.35 -10.04
N PHE A 400 -7.40 3.49 -10.62
CA PHE A 400 -7.68 4.82 -10.09
C PHE A 400 -8.46 5.65 -11.09
N GLU A 401 -9.48 6.35 -10.62
CA GLU A 401 -10.06 7.48 -11.35
C GLU A 401 -9.18 8.71 -11.14
N VAL A 402 -8.81 9.40 -12.22
CA VAL A 402 -8.13 10.69 -12.16
C VAL A 402 -9.17 11.77 -11.88
N GLN A 403 -9.12 12.37 -10.70
CA GLN A 403 -10.10 13.37 -10.26
C GLN A 403 -9.71 14.80 -10.58
N ASN A 404 -8.41 15.11 -10.49
CA ASN A 404 -7.90 16.45 -10.78
C ASN A 404 -6.43 16.42 -11.19
N ILE A 405 -6.01 17.42 -11.95
CA ILE A 405 -4.60 17.66 -12.32
C ILE A 405 -4.32 19.14 -12.13
N ASP A 406 -3.52 19.48 -11.12
CA ASP A 406 -3.12 20.85 -10.82
C ASP A 406 -1.64 21.06 -11.11
N ARG A 407 -1.26 22.34 -11.29
CA ARG A 407 0.14 22.76 -11.40
C ARG A 407 0.49 23.71 -10.25
N ALA A 408 1.62 23.45 -9.61
CA ALA A 408 2.18 24.25 -8.53
C ALA A 408 3.63 24.63 -8.86
N THR A 409 4.12 25.67 -8.20
CA THR A 409 5.53 26.06 -8.23
C THR A 409 6.07 26.00 -6.81
N VAL A 410 7.17 25.28 -6.61
CA VAL A 410 7.84 25.13 -5.31
C VAL A 410 9.32 25.44 -5.51
N SER A 411 9.80 26.52 -4.88
CA SER A 411 11.20 26.98 -5.04
C SER A 411 11.63 27.04 -6.53
N ASP A 412 10.82 27.69 -7.36
CA ASP A 412 10.99 27.86 -8.82
C ASP A 412 10.92 26.57 -9.67
N LYS A 413 10.65 25.41 -9.05
CA LYS A 413 10.40 24.15 -9.76
C LYS A 413 8.91 23.95 -10.00
N LYS A 414 8.54 23.54 -11.21
CA LYS A 414 7.17 23.14 -11.55
C LYS A 414 6.87 21.77 -10.96
N VAL A 415 5.73 21.66 -10.30
CA VAL A 415 5.20 20.41 -9.74
C VAL A 415 3.80 20.18 -10.29
N VAL A 416 3.52 18.99 -10.78
CA VAL A 416 2.19 18.54 -11.19
C VAL A 416 1.59 17.70 -10.07
N VAL A 417 0.40 18.07 -9.62
CA VAL A 417 -0.34 17.36 -8.58
C VAL A 417 -1.48 16.60 -9.23
N ILE A 418 -1.44 15.27 -9.17
CA ILE A 418 -2.47 14.39 -9.75
C ILE A 418 -3.30 13.81 -8.62
N THR A 419 -4.57 14.21 -8.54
CA THR A 419 -5.50 13.67 -7.55
C THR A 419 -6.21 12.46 -8.12
N LEU A 420 -6.19 11.36 -7.37
CA LEU A 420 -6.65 10.04 -7.74
C LEU A 420 -7.67 9.53 -6.74
N ARG A 421 -8.58 8.65 -7.19
CA ARG A 421 -9.47 7.88 -6.32
C ARG A 421 -9.43 6.41 -6.71
N PRO A 422 -9.08 5.48 -5.80
CA PRO A 422 -9.08 4.06 -6.13
C PRO A 422 -10.52 3.62 -6.43
N LYS A 423 -10.70 2.82 -7.48
CA LYS A 423 -12.02 2.27 -7.79
C LYS A 423 -12.38 1.17 -6.78
N PRO A 424 -13.58 1.21 -6.18
CA PRO A 424 -14.01 0.17 -5.26
C PRO A 424 -14.11 -1.16 -6.00
N ARG A 425 -13.85 -2.28 -5.31
CA ARG A 425 -14.26 -3.60 -5.81
C ARG A 425 -15.80 -3.60 -5.89
N ARG A 426 -16.38 -4.22 -6.93
CA ARG A 426 -17.83 -4.19 -7.30
C ARG A 426 -18.84 -4.55 -6.18
N HIS A 427 -18.43 -4.81 -4.94
CA HIS A 427 -19.26 -5.28 -3.83
C HIS A 427 -19.50 -4.28 -2.68
N VAL A 428 -19.06 -3.01 -2.76
CA VAL A 428 -19.17 -2.07 -1.62
C VAL A 428 -19.91 -0.78 -1.99
N ALA A 429 -21.09 -0.89 -2.61
CA ALA A 429 -21.94 0.27 -2.91
C ALA A 429 -22.90 0.65 -1.77
N ALA A 430 -23.01 -0.20 -0.74
CA ALA A 430 -23.97 0.02 0.34
C ALA A 430 -23.33 0.78 1.51
N ARG A 431 -23.91 1.96 1.81
CA ARG A 431 -23.88 2.71 3.09
C ARG A 431 -22.90 3.88 3.23
N ARG A 432 -22.97 4.81 2.28
CA ARG A 432 -22.44 6.18 2.40
C ARG A 432 -23.18 7.03 3.46
N GLU A 433 -24.50 6.86 3.61
CA GLU A 433 -25.32 7.69 4.52
C GLU A 433 -24.85 7.65 5.98
N MET A 434 -24.42 6.49 6.45
CA MET A 434 -24.01 6.32 7.84
C MET A 434 -22.60 6.85 8.12
N LEU A 435 -21.72 6.77 7.12
CA LEU A 435 -20.39 7.36 7.13
C LEU A 435 -20.53 8.89 7.13
N ASP A 436 -21.36 9.43 6.25
CA ASP A 436 -21.66 10.86 6.15
C ASP A 436 -22.38 11.41 7.41
N GLU A 437 -23.26 10.63 8.07
CA GLU A 437 -23.90 11.03 9.34
C GLU A 437 -22.92 11.04 10.52
N VAL A 438 -22.02 10.06 10.61
CA VAL A 438 -21.00 10.00 11.66
C VAL A 438 -19.89 11.04 11.41
N ALA A 439 -19.49 11.21 10.15
CA ALA A 439 -18.57 12.24 9.71
C ALA A 439 -19.11 13.62 10.08
N ARG A 440 -20.39 13.94 9.81
CA ARG A 440 -21.01 15.21 10.21
C ARG A 440 -20.94 15.53 11.70
N GLY A 441 -20.86 14.52 12.58
CA GLY A 441 -20.68 14.68 14.03
C GLY A 441 -19.22 14.71 14.50
N LEU A 442 -18.27 14.38 13.63
CA LEU A 442 -16.84 14.44 13.90
C LEU A 442 -16.33 15.83 13.50
N ARG A 443 -15.87 16.63 14.48
CA ARG A 443 -15.12 17.87 14.19
C ARG A 443 -13.95 17.49 13.26
N GLY A 444 -13.94 18.02 12.04
CA GLY A 444 -12.91 17.70 11.06
C GLY A 444 -13.22 16.47 10.20
N VAL A 445 -14.42 16.37 9.60
CA VAL A 445 -14.50 15.82 8.24
C VAL A 445 -13.53 16.65 7.43
N LEU A 446 -12.33 16.10 7.22
CA LEU A 446 -11.18 16.91 6.86
C LEU A 446 -11.55 17.70 5.61
N PRO A 447 -11.49 19.06 5.65
CA PRO A 447 -11.58 19.85 4.44
C PRO A 447 -10.63 19.19 3.46
N ARG A 448 -11.04 18.99 2.20
CA ARG A 448 -10.07 18.67 1.14
C ARG A 448 -8.92 19.63 1.37
N VAL A 449 -7.80 19.09 1.83
CA VAL A 449 -6.68 19.94 2.20
C VAL A 449 -6.35 20.68 0.92
N ASP A 450 -6.07 21.98 1.00
CA ASP A 450 -5.53 22.68 -0.17
C ASP A 450 -4.14 22.10 -0.41
N VAL A 451 -4.08 20.93 -1.05
CA VAL A 451 -2.85 20.18 -1.25
C VAL A 451 -1.92 21.01 -2.12
N VAL A 452 -2.47 21.75 -3.07
CA VAL A 452 -1.72 22.72 -3.87
C VAL A 452 -1.12 23.81 -2.97
N GLY A 453 -1.89 24.35 -2.03
CA GLY A 453 -1.41 25.27 -1.00
C GLY A 453 -0.31 24.69 -0.12
N LEU A 454 -0.46 23.45 0.35
CA LEU A 454 0.56 22.76 1.16
C LEU A 454 1.83 22.47 0.36
N VAL A 455 1.71 22.01 -0.88
CA VAL A 455 2.82 21.78 -1.79
C VAL A 455 3.57 23.09 -2.04
N ARG A 456 2.86 24.20 -2.30
CA ARG A 456 3.46 25.54 -2.47
C ARG A 456 4.14 26.05 -1.20
N ALA A 457 3.60 25.72 -0.02
CA ALA A 457 4.15 26.13 1.27
C ALA A 457 5.34 25.27 1.72
N HIS A 458 5.60 24.13 1.06
CA HIS A 458 6.71 23.25 1.40
C HIS A 458 8.04 23.98 1.29
N LYS A 459 8.83 23.92 2.38
CA LYS A 459 10.19 24.42 2.42
C LYS A 459 11.13 23.21 2.46
N PRO A 460 12.05 23.05 1.49
CA PRO A 460 13.01 21.96 1.52
C PRO A 460 13.81 21.98 2.83
N SER A 461 13.83 20.87 3.55
CA SER A 461 14.67 20.70 4.74
C SER A 461 16.15 20.77 4.36
N SER A 462 16.98 21.34 5.25
CA SER A 462 18.45 21.32 5.12
C SER A 462 19.06 19.99 5.54
N GLU A 463 18.35 19.17 6.30
CA GLU A 463 18.78 17.85 6.74
C GLU A 463 18.06 16.77 5.90
N PRO A 464 18.81 15.83 5.29
CA PRO A 464 18.19 14.72 4.58
C PRO A 464 17.59 13.74 5.60
N PRO A 465 16.33 13.31 5.45
CA PRO A 465 15.68 12.34 6.34
C PRO A 465 16.24 10.91 6.19
N HIS A 466 17.18 10.73 5.26
CA HIS A 466 17.89 9.49 4.98
C HIS A 466 19.39 9.78 4.82
N SER A 467 20.23 8.75 4.94
CA SER A 467 21.66 8.93 4.66
C SER A 467 21.92 9.35 3.21
N ARG A 468 23.10 9.91 2.94
CA ARG A 468 23.52 10.26 1.57
C ARG A 468 23.60 9.05 0.63
N ASN A 469 23.85 7.87 1.18
CA ASN A 469 24.03 6.65 0.39
C ASN A 469 22.70 5.96 0.08
N LYS A 470 21.64 6.20 0.86
CA LYS A 470 20.34 5.52 0.71
C LYS A 470 19.51 5.99 -0.50
N THR A 471 19.79 7.17 -1.07
CA THR A 471 18.89 7.77 -2.09
C THR A 471 19.53 8.33 -3.33
N GLY A 472 20.84 8.40 -3.44
CA GLY A 472 21.44 9.19 -4.50
C GLY A 472 21.14 8.73 -5.95
N GLY A 473 20.38 7.66 -6.19
CA GLY A 473 19.86 7.29 -7.52
C GLY A 473 18.61 8.08 -7.90
N ARG A 474 18.13 8.90 -6.96
CA ARG A 474 16.94 9.72 -7.04
C ARG A 474 17.36 11.17 -7.16
N ARG A 475 16.70 11.93 -8.05
CA ARG A 475 16.67 13.40 -7.89
C ARG A 475 15.74 13.74 -6.72
N CYS A 476 16.22 13.50 -5.51
CA CYS A 476 15.51 13.88 -4.28
C CYS A 476 15.54 15.41 -4.13
N ALA A 477 14.40 16.01 -3.77
CA ALA A 477 14.28 17.46 -3.62
C ALA A 477 15.25 18.05 -2.57
N CYS A 478 15.74 17.21 -1.64
CA CYS A 478 16.75 17.59 -0.65
C CYS A 478 18.16 17.81 -1.21
N TYR A 479 18.49 17.25 -2.37
CA TYR A 479 19.76 17.57 -3.02
C TYR A 479 19.57 18.83 -3.85
N ARG A 480 19.88 19.99 -3.24
CA ARG A 480 20.21 21.18 -4.03
C ARG A 480 21.30 20.73 -5.01
N HIS A 481 21.04 20.86 -6.30
CA HIS A 481 22.09 20.76 -7.31
C HIS A 481 23.21 21.72 -6.88
N GLN A 482 24.34 21.17 -6.43
CA GLN A 482 25.60 21.88 -6.56
C GLN A 482 25.89 21.87 -8.06
N GLY A 483 26.00 23.07 -8.61
CA GLY A 483 26.13 23.30 -10.05
C GLY A 483 27.45 22.81 -10.64
#